data_AF-A0ABD5LUG8-F1
#
_entry.id   AF-A0ABD5LUG8-F1
#
_cell.length_a   1.000
_cell.length_b   1.000
_cell.length_c   1.000
_cell.angle_alpha   90.00
_cell.angle_beta   90.00
_cell.angle_gamma   90.00
#
_symmetry.space_group_name_H-M   'P 1'
#
loop_
_entity.id
_entity.type
_entity.pdbx_description
1 polymer ?
#
loop_
_entity_poly.entity_id
_entity_poly.type
_entity_poly.pdbx_seq_one_letter_code
_entity_poly.pdbx_strand_id
1 'polypeptide(L)'
;MSVPLDNRWPIPDYQIPYVNNAVNTMVSKNWSALLMYDQMFTAHYPTLNFATEFRDDQPEVASIYQRFEYYQGVSRDKKITAEMIDKNLALWKKLALEQHADGSITAKALDHPNRQNFIKVEGSLVKKPKSIT
;
A
#
# COMPACT_ATOMS: atom_id res chain seq x y z
N MET A 1 5.06 28.27 5.67
CA MET A 1 3.68 28.13 5.17
C MET A 1 3.01 27.05 6.00
N SER A 2 1.82 27.29 6.55
CA SER A 2 1.10 26.35 7.43
C SER A 2 -0.35 26.21 6.96
N VAL A 3 -0.83 24.98 6.81
CA VAL A 3 -2.21 24.67 6.44
C VAL A 3 -2.89 23.88 7.57
N PRO A 4 -4.19 24.11 7.83
CA PRO A 4 -4.92 23.35 8.84
C PRO A 4 -5.08 21.90 8.37
N LEU A 5 -4.75 20.95 9.25
CA LEU A 5 -4.86 19.52 8.99
C LEU A 5 -5.79 18.83 10.02
N ASP A 6 -6.36 17.69 9.65
CA ASP A 6 -7.00 16.78 10.60
C ASP A 6 -5.90 15.99 11.33
N ASN A 7 -5.74 16.30 12.62
CA ASN A 7 -4.65 15.81 13.48
C ASN A 7 -4.70 14.31 13.75
N ARG A 8 -5.79 13.62 13.36
CA ARG A 8 -5.93 12.16 13.49
C ARG A 8 -5.19 11.39 12.40
N TRP A 9 -4.89 12.04 11.28
CA TRP A 9 -4.35 11.37 10.09
C TRP A 9 -2.83 11.27 10.01
N PRO A 10 -2.02 12.22 10.52
CA PRO A 10 -0.59 12.02 10.58
C PRO A 10 -0.28 10.74 11.38
N ILE A 11 0.44 9.82 10.74
CA ILE A 11 0.78 8.49 11.26
C ILE A 11 2.29 8.45 11.51
N PRO A 12 2.75 7.97 12.67
CA PRO A 12 4.18 7.79 12.92
C PRO A 12 4.74 6.67 12.04
N ASP A 13 5.95 6.91 11.50
CA ASP A 13 6.75 5.94 10.75
C ASP A 13 8.21 5.96 11.23
N TYR A 14 9.10 5.25 10.54
CA TYR A 14 10.52 5.18 10.93
C TYR A 14 11.26 6.51 10.82
N GLN A 15 10.81 7.42 9.95
CA GLN A 15 11.44 8.72 9.73
C GLN A 15 10.94 9.77 10.74
N ILE A 16 9.66 9.73 11.09
CA ILE A 16 9.00 10.69 11.99
C ILE A 16 8.21 9.98 13.10
N PRO A 17 8.88 9.22 13.98
CA PRO A 17 8.21 8.31 14.94
C PRO A 17 7.47 9.05 16.06
N TYR A 18 7.67 10.35 16.22
CA TYR A 18 7.10 11.19 17.28
C TYR A 18 5.78 11.88 16.88
N VAL A 19 5.32 11.69 15.65
CA VAL A 19 4.08 12.30 15.16
C VAL A 19 2.87 11.54 15.67
N ASN A 20 1.92 12.26 16.27
CA ASN A 20 0.62 11.71 16.71
C ASN A 20 0.76 10.45 17.59
N ASN A 21 1.63 10.48 18.61
CA ASN A 21 1.86 9.34 19.50
C ASN A 21 0.59 8.83 20.22
N ALA A 22 -0.44 9.68 20.32
CA ALA A 22 -1.76 9.30 20.84
C ALA A 22 -2.47 8.22 19.99
N VAL A 23 -2.03 8.00 18.74
CA VAL A 23 -2.59 7.02 17.82
C VAL A 23 -2.61 5.59 18.39
N ASN A 24 -1.67 5.28 19.28
CA ASN A 24 -1.55 3.97 19.94
C ASN A 24 -2.76 3.64 20.83
N THR A 25 -3.49 4.66 21.29
CA THR A 25 -4.67 4.52 22.16
C THR A 25 -5.98 4.89 21.46
N MET A 26 -5.96 5.25 20.18
CA MET A 26 -7.17 5.65 19.45
C MET A 26 -8.03 4.45 19.05
N VAL A 27 -9.32 4.69 18.86
CA VAL A 27 -10.25 3.68 18.31
C VAL A 27 -9.82 3.22 16.91
N SER A 28 -9.21 4.12 16.12
CA SER A 28 -8.72 3.84 14.77
C SER A 28 -7.32 3.20 14.72
N LYS A 29 -6.74 2.83 15.87
CA LYS A 29 -5.35 2.36 15.94
C LYS A 29 -5.04 1.19 15.00
N ASN A 30 -6.03 0.36 14.69
CA ASN A 30 -5.91 -0.75 13.75
C ASN A 30 -5.52 -0.30 12.32
N TRP A 31 -5.81 0.95 11.95
CA TRP A 31 -5.43 1.54 10.67
C TRP A 31 -4.21 2.47 10.75
N SER A 32 -3.98 3.08 11.91
CA SER A 32 -3.10 4.23 12.04
C SER A 32 -1.88 4.01 12.94
N ALA A 33 -1.77 2.87 13.63
CA ALA A 33 -0.66 2.56 14.54
C ALA A 33 0.30 1.49 13.98
N LEU A 34 0.61 1.54 12.67
CA LEU A 34 1.46 0.55 12.00
C LEU A 34 2.84 0.43 12.65
N LEU A 35 3.50 1.55 12.96
CA LEU A 35 4.81 1.54 13.63
C LEU A 35 4.75 0.87 15.01
N MET A 36 3.68 1.10 15.79
CA MET A 36 3.50 0.45 17.09
C MET A 36 3.37 -1.06 16.94
N TYR A 37 2.56 -1.54 15.98
CA TYR A 37 2.41 -2.97 15.75
C TYR A 37 3.71 -3.64 15.29
N ASP A 38 4.46 -2.97 14.42
CA ASP A 38 5.77 -3.46 14.00
C ASP A 38 6.77 -3.55 15.17
N GLN A 39 6.82 -2.52 16.02
CA GLN A 39 7.66 -2.51 17.22
C GLN A 39 7.28 -3.62 18.20
N MET A 40 5.97 -3.80 18.45
CA MET A 40 5.48 -4.90 19.30
C MET A 40 5.85 -6.25 18.71
N PHE A 41 5.67 -6.41 17.39
CA PHE A 41 5.98 -7.66 16.71
C PHE A 41 7.47 -7.99 16.79
N THR A 42 8.34 -7.02 16.51
CA THR A 42 9.80 -7.16 16.61
C THR A 42 10.25 -7.50 18.03
N ALA A 43 9.64 -6.88 19.05
CA ALA A 43 9.93 -7.19 20.44
C ALA A 43 9.51 -8.62 20.82
N HIS A 44 8.39 -9.12 20.28
CA HIS A 44 7.90 -10.47 20.55
C HIS A 44 8.66 -11.56 19.77
N TYR A 45 9.14 -11.24 18.57
CA TYR A 45 9.81 -12.18 17.67
C TYR A 45 11.20 -11.66 17.25
N PRO A 46 12.16 -11.54 18.19
CA PRO A 46 13.44 -10.87 17.94
C PRO A 46 14.34 -11.61 16.94
N THR A 47 14.06 -12.88 16.66
CA THR A 47 14.80 -13.71 15.71
C THR A 47 14.16 -13.74 14.32
N LEU A 48 12.97 -13.15 14.13
CA LEU A 48 12.32 -13.14 12.82
C LEU A 48 12.96 -12.08 11.93
N ASN A 49 13.45 -12.50 10.76
CA ASN A 49 14.13 -11.64 9.81
C ASN A 49 13.29 -11.43 8.54
N PHE A 50 12.68 -10.27 8.40
CA PHE A 50 11.91 -9.88 7.21
C PHE A 50 12.78 -9.47 6.01
N ALA A 51 14.10 -9.34 6.18
CA ALA A 51 15.03 -9.14 5.08
C ALA A 51 15.45 -10.46 4.40
N THR A 52 14.94 -11.60 4.88
CA THR A 52 15.14 -12.89 4.21
C THR A 52 14.45 -12.88 2.84
N GLU A 53 15.14 -13.35 1.82
CA GLU A 53 14.57 -13.47 0.48
C GLU A 53 13.32 -14.37 0.51
N PHE A 54 12.28 -13.92 -0.17
CA PHE A 54 11.04 -14.67 -0.31
C PHE A 54 11.26 -15.91 -1.17
N ARG A 55 10.91 -17.10 -0.65
CA ARG A 55 11.06 -18.40 -1.32
C ARG A 55 9.76 -19.19 -1.18
N ASP A 56 8.92 -19.13 -2.20
CA ASP A 56 7.66 -19.90 -2.27
C ASP A 56 7.84 -21.32 -2.83
N ASP A 57 9.05 -21.66 -3.27
CA ASP A 57 9.44 -22.94 -3.84
C ASP A 57 9.87 -23.98 -2.77
N GLN A 58 10.08 -23.55 -1.53
CA GLN A 58 10.48 -24.43 -0.44
C GLN A 58 9.32 -25.36 -0.03
N PRO A 59 9.55 -26.69 0.15
CA PRO A 59 8.50 -27.66 0.46
C PRO A 59 7.60 -27.29 1.64
N GLU A 60 8.17 -26.63 2.65
CA GLU A 60 7.50 -26.25 3.89
C GLU A 60 6.45 -25.16 3.71
N VAL A 61 6.64 -24.26 2.73
CA VAL A 61 5.76 -23.09 2.49
C VAL A 61 5.02 -23.15 1.15
N ALA A 62 5.52 -23.93 0.18
CA ALA A 62 4.90 -24.07 -1.15
C ALA A 62 3.43 -24.47 -1.08
N SER A 63 3.07 -25.36 -0.13
CA SER A 63 1.67 -25.78 0.04
C SER A 63 0.75 -24.65 0.51
N ILE A 64 1.26 -23.68 1.27
CA ILE A 64 0.51 -22.50 1.74
C ILE A 64 0.26 -21.58 0.55
N TYR A 65 1.28 -21.31 -0.27
CA TYR A 65 1.15 -20.45 -1.44
C TYR A 65 0.25 -21.05 -2.50
N GLN A 66 0.37 -22.35 -2.79
CA GLN A 66 -0.55 -23.05 -3.72
C GLN A 66 -2.00 -22.94 -3.28
N ARG A 67 -2.28 -23.05 -1.97
CA ARG A 67 -3.64 -22.88 -1.43
C ARG A 67 -4.12 -21.44 -1.56
N PHE A 68 -3.23 -20.47 -1.36
CA PHE A 68 -3.56 -19.06 -1.54
C PHE A 68 -3.87 -18.75 -3.01
N GLU A 69 -3.05 -19.20 -3.95
CA GLU A 69 -3.28 -19.08 -5.39
C GLU A 69 -4.60 -19.73 -5.81
N TYR A 70 -4.86 -20.94 -5.33
CA TYR A 70 -6.12 -21.65 -5.55
C TYR A 70 -7.32 -20.83 -5.05
N TYR A 71 -7.24 -20.29 -3.83
CA TYR A 71 -8.30 -19.45 -3.25
C TYR A 71 -8.53 -18.16 -4.06
N GLN A 72 -7.46 -17.55 -4.55
CA GLN A 72 -7.51 -16.36 -5.42
C GLN A 72 -7.96 -16.69 -6.85
N GLY A 73 -8.26 -17.96 -7.15
CA GLY A 73 -8.68 -18.41 -8.47
C GLY A 73 -7.60 -18.29 -9.54
N VAL A 74 -6.32 -18.27 -9.13
CA VAL A 74 -5.20 -18.36 -10.07
C VAL A 74 -5.19 -19.77 -10.64
N SER A 75 -5.38 -19.85 -11.95
CA SER A 75 -5.38 -21.13 -12.67
C SER A 75 -4.39 -21.05 -13.82
N ARG A 76 -3.55 -22.07 -13.93
CA ARG A 76 -2.63 -22.25 -15.06
C ARG A 76 -3.38 -22.53 -16.36
N ASP A 77 -4.62 -23.00 -16.27
CA ASP A 77 -5.49 -23.28 -17.42
C ASP A 77 -6.21 -22.02 -17.92
N LYS A 78 -6.09 -20.90 -17.21
CA LYS A 78 -6.66 -19.62 -17.65
C LYS A 78 -5.95 -19.18 -18.93
N LYS A 79 -6.67 -19.28 -20.05
CA LYS A 79 -6.19 -18.81 -21.35
C LYS A 79 -5.93 -17.30 -21.29
N ILE A 80 -4.67 -16.90 -21.44
CA ILE A 80 -4.28 -15.51 -21.62
C ILE A 80 -4.47 -15.15 -23.09
N THR A 81 -5.38 -14.23 -23.39
CA THR A 81 -5.65 -13.78 -24.76
C THR A 81 -4.81 -12.55 -25.10
N ALA A 82 -4.63 -12.27 -26.40
CA ALA A 82 -3.98 -11.05 -26.87
C ALA A 82 -4.68 -9.79 -26.34
N GLU A 83 -6.01 -9.77 -26.30
CA GLU A 83 -6.80 -8.65 -25.76
C GLU A 83 -6.49 -8.37 -24.27
N MET A 84 -6.33 -9.43 -23.46
CA MET A 84 -5.94 -9.28 -22.05
C MET A 84 -4.55 -8.67 -21.90
N ILE A 85 -3.61 -9.09 -22.75
CA ILE A 85 -2.25 -8.54 -22.80
C ILE A 85 -2.30 -7.07 -23.19
N ASP A 86 -3.03 -6.73 -24.25
CA ASP A 86 -3.15 -5.35 -24.74
C ASP A 86 -3.79 -4.43 -23.69
N LYS A 87 -4.82 -4.90 -22.99
CA LYS A 87 -5.44 -4.17 -21.89
C LYS A 87 -4.45 -3.90 -20.75
N ASN A 88 -3.68 -4.91 -20.34
CA ASN A 88 -2.67 -4.75 -19.29
C ASN A 88 -1.53 -3.83 -19.76
N LEU A 89 -1.09 -3.95 -21.01
CA LEU A 89 -0.07 -3.10 -21.61
C LEU A 89 -0.52 -1.64 -21.67
N ALA A 90 -1.79 -1.38 -22.00
CA ALA A 90 -2.37 -0.05 -21.98
C ALA A 90 -2.40 0.56 -20.58
N LEU A 91 -2.65 -0.24 -19.52
CA LEU A 91 -2.56 0.21 -18.13
C LEU A 91 -1.11 0.49 -17.72
N TRP A 92 -0.19 -0.41 -18.06
CA TRP A 92 1.24 -0.28 -17.78
C TRP A 92 1.80 1.02 -18.37
N LYS A 93 1.48 1.32 -19.63
CA LYS A 93 1.92 2.55 -20.31
C LYS A 93 1.48 3.84 -19.58
N LYS A 94 0.33 3.83 -18.89
CA LYS A 94 -0.16 4.98 -18.11
C LYS A 94 0.67 5.30 -16.87
N LEU A 95 1.47 4.34 -16.40
CA LEU A 95 2.37 4.55 -15.26
C LEU A 95 3.58 5.42 -15.65
N ALA A 96 3.89 5.54 -16.95
CA ALA A 96 4.99 6.35 -17.47
C ALA A 96 6.33 6.07 -16.76
N LEU A 97 6.64 4.77 -16.61
CA LEU A 97 7.86 4.31 -15.94
C LEU A 97 9.08 4.54 -16.84
N GLU A 98 10.07 5.26 -16.33
CA GLU A 98 11.35 5.50 -16.96
C GLU A 98 12.47 5.09 -16.00
N GLN A 99 13.39 4.26 -16.45
CA GLN A 99 14.56 3.85 -15.68
C GLN A 99 15.77 4.66 -16.14
N HIS A 100 16.48 5.26 -15.20
CA HIS A 100 17.66 6.08 -15.44
C HIS A 100 18.95 5.26 -15.29
N ALA A 101 20.05 5.78 -15.83
CA ALA A 101 21.36 5.12 -15.78
C ALA A 101 21.91 4.94 -14.36
N ASP A 102 21.46 5.75 -13.40
CA ASP A 102 21.82 5.64 -11.99
C ASP A 102 21.00 4.58 -11.23
N GLY A 103 20.10 3.87 -11.92
CA GLY A 103 19.23 2.85 -11.35
C GLY A 103 17.94 3.41 -10.73
N SER A 104 17.74 4.74 -10.72
CA SER A 104 16.49 5.33 -10.27
C SER A 104 15.36 5.10 -11.28
N ILE A 105 14.12 5.11 -10.78
CA ILE A 105 12.91 4.96 -11.58
C ILE A 105 12.03 6.18 -11.35
N THR A 106 11.64 6.86 -12.42
CA THR A 106 10.60 7.89 -12.40
C THR A 106 9.30 7.36 -12.97
N ALA A 107 8.19 7.86 -12.47
CA ALA A 107 6.85 7.41 -12.86
C ALA A 107 5.84 8.52 -12.61
N LYS A 108 4.61 8.32 -13.12
CA LYS A 108 3.45 9.04 -12.62
C LYS A 108 3.27 8.75 -11.13
N ALA A 109 3.17 9.80 -10.32
CA ALA A 109 2.97 9.66 -8.88
C ALA A 109 1.69 8.85 -8.58
N LEU A 110 1.86 7.80 -7.77
CA LEU A 110 0.75 7.05 -7.20
C LEU A 110 0.36 7.70 -5.88
N ASP A 111 -0.93 7.89 -5.67
CA ASP A 111 -1.45 8.53 -4.48
C ASP A 111 -2.60 7.71 -3.89
N HIS A 112 -2.61 7.60 -2.56
CA HIS A 112 -3.67 6.92 -1.86
C HIS A 112 -4.90 7.85 -1.78
N PRO A 113 -6.13 7.37 -2.08
CA PRO A 113 -7.32 8.24 -2.09
C PRO A 113 -7.53 9.06 -0.82
N ASN A 114 -7.14 8.52 0.34
CA ASN A 114 -7.27 9.19 1.63
C ASN A 114 -6.16 10.21 1.96
N ARG A 115 -5.14 10.40 1.12
CA ARG A 115 -4.09 11.41 1.36
C ARG A 115 -4.67 12.83 1.41
N GLN A 116 -5.78 13.08 0.74
CA GLN A 116 -6.43 14.39 0.77
C GLN A 116 -7.21 14.66 2.06
N ASN A 117 -7.59 13.61 2.81
CA ASN A 117 -8.33 13.76 4.08
C ASN A 117 -7.51 14.45 5.17
N PHE A 118 -6.20 14.55 4.99
CA PHE A 118 -5.30 15.27 5.87
C PHE A 118 -5.56 16.78 5.80
N ILE A 119 -5.97 17.31 4.64
CA ILE A 119 -6.21 18.74 4.45
C ILE A 119 -7.62 19.08 4.95
N LYS A 120 -7.72 19.91 5.99
CA LYS A 120 -9.01 20.53 6.37
C LYS A 120 -9.33 21.59 5.34
N VAL A 121 -10.05 21.22 4.29
CA VAL A 121 -10.51 22.20 3.32
C VAL A 121 -11.88 22.71 3.76
N GLU A 122 -11.94 23.90 4.38
CA GLU A 122 -13.15 24.70 4.19
C GLU A 122 -13.10 25.28 2.77
N GLY A 123 -13.96 24.75 1.88
CA GLY A 123 -14.32 25.46 0.65
C GLY A 123 -13.64 25.09 -0.67
N SER A 124 -12.89 24.00 -0.82
CA SER A 124 -12.36 23.63 -2.16
C SER A 124 -12.09 22.15 -2.37
N LEU A 125 -13.15 21.36 -2.64
CA LEU A 125 -13.02 20.16 -3.47
C LEU A 125 -14.26 20.02 -4.36
N VAL A 126 -14.01 20.17 -5.68
CA VAL A 126 -14.62 19.45 -6.81
C VAL A 126 -15.99 18.80 -6.55
N LYS A 127 -17.03 19.27 -7.26
CA LYS A 127 -18.35 18.64 -7.35
C LYS A 127 -18.21 17.11 -7.48
N LYS A 128 -18.68 16.36 -6.49
CA LYS A 128 -18.97 14.94 -6.64
C LYS A 128 -19.90 14.77 -7.87
N PRO A 129 -19.62 13.86 -8.81
CA PRO A 129 -20.63 13.49 -9.78
C PRO A 129 -21.81 12.88 -9.02
N LYS A 130 -22.99 13.47 -9.20
CA LYS A 130 -24.24 12.90 -8.69
C LYS A 130 -24.40 11.53 -9.32
N SER A 131 -24.50 10.50 -8.48
CA SER A 131 -25.11 9.24 -8.87
C SER A 131 -26.54 9.53 -9.28
N ILE A 132 -26.86 9.35 -10.56
CA ILE A 132 -28.24 9.32 -11.04
C ILE A 132 -28.71 7.90 -10.76
N THR A 133 -29.63 7.77 -9.80
CA THR A 133 -30.46 6.57 -9.64
C THR A 133 -31.50 6.54 -10.77
#